data_AF-A0A8J7RK49-F1
#
_entry.id   AF-A0A8J7RK49-F1
#
_cell.length_a   1.000
_cell.length_b   1.000
_cell.length_c   1.000
_cell.angle_alpha   90.00
_cell.angle_beta   90.00
_cell.angle_gamma   90.00
#
_symmetry.space_group_name_H-M   'P 1'
#
loop_
_entity.id
_entity.type
_entity.pdbx_description
1 polymer ?
#
loop_
_entity_poly.entity_id
_entity_poly.type
_entity_poly.pdbx_seq_one_letter_code
_entity_poly.pdbx_strand_id
1 'polypeptide(L)'
;MEFVETPIFTKRIKQLISDKDYHLLQLELTIRPESGDLIKQSGGIRKKRWAASGRGKSGGIRVIYYYIDSSNQIYMLFAYPKNEADDLSPDQIKQLRHLVQEYLK
;
A
#
# COMPACT_ATOMS: atom_id res chain seq x y z
N MET A 1 9.87 -6.34 -11.19
CA MET A 1 9.52 -5.63 -9.93
C MET A 1 9.12 -6.68 -8.91
N GLU A 2 9.72 -6.64 -7.74
CA GLU A 2 9.40 -7.53 -6.63
C GLU A 2 8.51 -6.82 -5.60
N PHE A 3 7.52 -7.53 -5.08
CA PHE A 3 6.64 -7.04 -4.02
C PHE A 3 7.00 -7.73 -2.72
N VAL A 4 7.39 -6.95 -1.73
CA VAL A 4 7.65 -7.45 -0.37
C VAL A 4 6.52 -6.99 0.52
N GLU A 5 5.96 -7.89 1.32
CA GLU A 5 4.79 -7.60 2.14
C GLU A 5 5.12 -7.69 3.62
N THR A 6 4.62 -6.74 4.40
CA THR A 6 4.57 -6.94 5.86
C THR A 6 3.53 -8.02 6.20
N PRO A 7 3.70 -8.79 7.29
CA PRO A 7 2.70 -9.78 7.69
C PRO A 7 1.30 -9.19 7.90
N ILE A 8 1.22 -7.94 8.37
CA ILE A 8 -0.05 -7.24 8.56
C ILE A 8 -0.69 -6.85 7.23
N PHE A 9 0.10 -6.46 6.22
CA PHE A 9 -0.40 -6.20 4.88
C PHE A 9 -1.03 -7.46 4.29
N THR A 10 -0.31 -8.59 4.29
CA THR A 10 -0.82 -9.87 3.76
C THR A 10 -2.11 -10.30 4.45
N LYS A 11 -2.18 -10.15 5.78
CA LYS A 11 -3.39 -10.48 6.54
C LYS A 11 -4.58 -9.61 6.13
N ARG A 12 -4.38 -8.29 5.99
CA ARG A 12 -5.44 -7.33 5.65
C ARG A 12 -5.87 -7.47 4.20
N ILE A 13 -4.95 -7.54 3.24
CA ILE A 13 -5.28 -7.52 1.81
C ILE A 13 -6.17 -8.71 1.41
N LYS A 14 -5.90 -9.90 1.97
CA LYS A 14 -6.70 -11.13 1.77
C LYS A 14 -8.14 -11.01 2.27
N GLN A 15 -8.39 -10.14 3.24
CA GLN A 15 -9.74 -9.88 3.77
C GLN A 15 -10.46 -8.78 2.97
N LEU A 16 -9.68 -7.87 2.36
CA LEU A 16 -10.21 -6.67 1.73
C LEU A 16 -10.60 -6.86 0.27
N ILE A 17 -9.82 -7.61 -0.51
CA ILE A 17 -10.04 -7.81 -1.95
C ILE A 17 -9.73 -9.26 -2.37
N SER A 18 -10.18 -9.64 -3.56
CA SER A 18 -9.86 -10.96 -4.13
C SER A 18 -8.40 -11.03 -4.59
N ASP A 19 -7.84 -12.23 -4.68
CA ASP A 19 -6.49 -12.43 -5.24
C ASP A 19 -6.38 -11.89 -6.68
N LYS A 20 -7.46 -11.97 -7.46
CA LYS A 20 -7.54 -11.39 -8.81
C LYS A 20 -7.43 -9.87 -8.78
N ASP A 21 -8.18 -9.20 -7.89
CA ASP A 21 -8.08 -7.74 -7.74
C ASP A 21 -6.71 -7.33 -7.20
N TYR A 22 -6.10 -8.13 -6.32
CA TYR A 22 -4.77 -7.87 -5.81
C TYR A 22 -3.72 -7.99 -6.91
N HIS A 23 -3.82 -8.99 -7.77
CA HIS A 23 -2.98 -9.13 -8.95
C HIS A 23 -3.11 -7.92 -9.90
N LEU A 24 -4.32 -7.43 -10.14
CA LEU A 24 -4.54 -6.22 -10.95
C LEU A 24 -3.90 -4.97 -10.32
N LEU A 25 -3.95 -4.84 -9.00
CA LEU A 25 -3.26 -3.77 -8.28
C LEU A 25 -1.73 -3.88 -8.47
N GLN A 26 -1.16 -5.08 -8.34
CA GLN A 26 0.28 -5.30 -8.54
C GLN A 26 0.72 -4.98 -9.98
N LEU A 27 -0.09 -5.34 -10.99
CA LEU A 27 0.17 -4.99 -12.39
C LEU A 27 0.20 -3.46 -12.59
N GLU A 28 -0.80 -2.75 -12.07
CA GLU A 28 -0.83 -1.28 -12.12
C GLU A 28 0.40 -0.66 -11.45
N LEU A 29 0.78 -1.16 -10.27
CA LEU A 29 1.97 -0.69 -9.55
C LEU A 29 3.29 -1.03 -10.26
N THR A 30 3.32 -2.13 -11.03
CA THR A 30 4.49 -2.48 -11.86
C THR A 30 4.69 -1.48 -12.99
N ILE A 31 3.61 -0.99 -13.60
CA ILE A 31 3.66 -0.02 -14.70
C ILE A 31 3.87 1.41 -14.15
N ARG A 32 3.20 1.74 -13.04
CA ARG A 32 3.21 3.08 -12.43
C ARG A 32 3.45 3.00 -10.93
N PRO A 33 4.69 2.69 -10.49
CA PRO A 33 5.02 2.56 -9.08
C PRO A 33 4.87 3.86 -8.29
N GLU A 34 4.83 5.01 -8.98
CA GLU A 34 4.64 6.31 -8.33
C GLU A 34 3.19 6.78 -8.29
N SER A 35 2.24 5.97 -8.77
CA SER A 35 0.82 6.35 -8.92
C SER A 35 0.05 6.51 -7.59
N GLY A 36 0.71 6.33 -6.45
CA GLY A 36 0.18 6.63 -5.13
C GLY A 36 0.65 8.01 -4.66
N ASP A 37 -0.25 8.72 -3.98
CA ASP A 37 0.04 10.05 -3.44
C ASP A 37 1.12 9.97 -2.36
N LEU A 38 2.12 10.85 -2.43
CA LEU A 38 3.12 10.96 -1.36
C LEU A 38 2.47 11.44 -0.07
N ILE A 39 2.70 10.70 1.01
CA ILE A 39 2.28 11.10 2.35
C ILE A 39 3.33 12.08 2.89
N LYS A 40 2.92 13.30 3.23
CA LYS A 40 3.83 14.33 3.76
C LYS A 40 4.52 13.81 5.04
N GLN A 41 5.79 14.21 5.21
CA GLN A 41 6.62 13.86 6.38
C GLN A 41 6.87 12.36 6.62
N SER A 42 6.47 11.50 5.68
CA SER A 42 6.61 10.04 5.80
C SER A 42 7.98 9.50 5.37
N GLY A 43 8.79 10.31 4.68
CA GLY A 43 10.06 9.88 4.11
C GLY A 43 9.92 9.13 2.77
N GLY A 44 8.81 9.29 2.05
CA GLY A 44 8.60 8.72 0.71
C GLY A 44 7.53 7.63 0.63
N ILE A 45 6.78 7.40 1.71
CA ILE A 45 5.65 6.47 1.71
C ILE A 45 4.52 7.04 0.86
N ARG A 46 3.88 6.16 0.09
CA ARG A 46 2.81 6.48 -0.86
C ARG A 46 1.49 5.84 -0.45
N LYS A 47 0.38 6.50 -0.79
CA LYS A 47 -1.01 6.05 -0.59
C LYS A 47 -1.69 5.86 -1.95
N LYS A 48 -1.93 4.61 -2.36
CA LYS A 48 -2.73 4.28 -3.55
C LYS A 48 -4.18 4.08 -3.14
N ARG A 49 -5.09 4.83 -3.77
CA ARG A 49 -6.54 4.51 -3.74
C ARG A 49 -6.80 3.47 -4.81
N TRP A 50 -7.40 2.35 -4.44
CA TRP A 50 -7.72 1.25 -5.36
C TRP A 50 -9.20 0.90 -5.27
N ALA A 51 -9.87 0.84 -6.41
CA ALA A 51 -11.25 0.37 -6.49
C ALA A 51 -11.23 -1.08 -6.99
N ALA A 52 -11.54 -2.04 -6.12
CA ALA A 52 -11.67 -3.43 -6.53
C ALA A 52 -12.83 -3.57 -7.54
N SER A 53 -12.60 -4.37 -8.58
CA SER A 53 -13.58 -4.55 -9.65
C SER A 53 -14.71 -5.49 -9.19
N GLY A 54 -15.96 -5.16 -9.48
CA GLY A 54 -17.11 -6.07 -9.29
C GLY A 54 -17.66 -6.20 -7.85
N ARG A 55 -17.05 -5.58 -6.83
CA ARG A 55 -17.72 -5.35 -5.54
C ARG A 55 -18.45 -4.01 -5.61
N GLY A 56 -19.71 -3.95 -5.16
CA GLY A 56 -20.57 -2.75 -5.22
C GLY A 56 -20.01 -1.55 -4.42
N LYS A 57 -20.88 -0.75 -3.79
CA LYS A 57 -20.50 0.52 -3.13
C LYS A 57 -19.35 0.45 -2.08
N SER A 58 -18.87 -0.74 -1.68
CA SER A 58 -17.87 -0.99 -0.64
C SER A 58 -16.48 -1.50 -1.11
N GLY A 59 -16.20 -1.71 -2.40
CA GLY A 59 -14.96 -2.37 -2.87
C GLY A 59 -13.66 -1.54 -2.83
N GLY A 60 -13.69 -0.30 -2.36
CA GLY A 60 -12.54 0.60 -2.39
C GLY A 60 -11.61 0.41 -1.18
N ILE A 61 -10.30 0.32 -1.43
CA ILE A 61 -9.26 0.21 -0.40
C ILE A 61 -8.20 1.31 -0.58
N ARG A 62 -7.46 1.56 0.49
CA ARG A 62 -6.25 2.38 0.49
C ARG A 62 -5.07 1.49 0.82
N VAL A 63 -4.07 1.51 -0.05
CA VAL A 63 -2.84 0.72 0.06
C VAL A 63 -1.69 1.66 0.33
N ILE A 64 -0.94 1.35 1.38
CA ILE A 64 0.21 2.11 1.85
C ILE A 64 1.46 1.32 1.51
N TYR A 65 2.36 1.93 0.74
CA TYR A 65 3.56 1.26 0.24
C TYR A 65 4.72 2.23 0.11
N TYR A 66 5.92 1.67 -0.04
CA TYR A 66 7.14 2.41 -0.34
C TYR A 66 7.75 1.87 -1.63
N TYR A 67 8.11 2.74 -2.56
CA TYR A 67 8.77 2.35 -3.82
C TYR A 67 10.28 2.55 -3.68
N ILE A 68 11.03 1.45 -3.85
CA ILE A 68 12.49 1.41 -3.75
C ILE A 68 13.03 1.33 -5.17
N ASP A 69 13.28 2.49 -5.76
CA ASP A 69 13.67 2.62 -7.17
C ASP A 69 14.98 1.89 -7.48
N SER A 70 15.96 1.97 -6.56
CA SER A 70 17.29 1.35 -6.75
C SER A 70 17.27 -0.17 -6.87
N SER A 71 16.31 -0.85 -6.24
CA SER A 71 16.14 -2.31 -6.30
C SER A 71 14.94 -2.75 -7.14
N ASN A 72 14.19 -1.80 -7.74
CA ASN A 72 12.93 -2.07 -8.44
C ASN A 72 11.97 -2.91 -7.58
N GLN A 73 11.82 -2.53 -6.31
CA GLN A 73 10.97 -3.19 -5.32
C GLN A 73 9.84 -2.28 -4.84
N ILE A 74 8.69 -2.87 -4.52
CA ILE A 74 7.64 -2.21 -3.76
C ILE A 74 7.47 -2.92 -2.43
N TYR A 75 7.67 -2.17 -1.34
CA TYR A 75 7.40 -2.65 0.00
C TYR A 75 5.97 -2.28 0.42
N MET A 76 5.09 -3.28 0.49
CA MET A 76 3.68 -3.17 0.82
C MET A 76 3.51 -3.16 2.35
N LEU A 77 3.21 -1.99 2.90
CA LEU A 77 3.27 -1.74 4.34
C LEU A 77 1.95 -2.03 5.05
N PHE A 78 0.84 -1.53 4.50
CA PHE A 78 -0.48 -1.66 5.13
C PHE A 78 -1.63 -1.46 4.13
N ALA A 79 -2.81 -2.00 4.44
CA ALA A 79 -4.02 -1.81 3.64
C ALA A 79 -5.25 -1.70 4.53
N TYR A 80 -6.20 -0.85 4.15
CA TYR A 80 -7.44 -0.61 4.89
C TYR A 80 -8.58 -0.17 3.95
N PRO A 81 -9.86 -0.40 4.32
CA PRO A 81 -10.99 -0.03 3.48
C PRO A 81 -11.20 1.48 3.48
N LYS A 82 -11.88 1.99 2.45
CA LYS A 82 -12.09 3.43 2.27
C LYS A 82 -12.85 4.14 3.40
N ASN A 83 -13.54 3.42 4.27
CA ASN A 83 -14.34 3.97 5.36
C ASN A 83 -13.67 3.89 6.73
N GLU A 84 -12.49 3.27 6.86
CA GLU A 84 -11.79 3.13 8.15
C GLU A 84 -11.09 4.43 8.56
N ALA A 85 -10.43 5.11 7.62
CA ALA A 85 -9.76 6.39 7.87
C ALA A 85 -9.58 7.17 6.57
N ASP A 86 -9.63 8.50 6.62
CA ASP A 86 -9.28 9.32 5.44
C ASP A 86 -7.77 9.52 5.30
N ASP A 87 -7.11 9.75 6.43
CA ASP A 87 -5.66 9.92 6.56
C ASP A 87 -5.10 9.12 7.74
N LEU A 88 -3.80 8.82 7.67
CA LEU A 88 -3.07 8.17 8.75
C LEU A 88 -2.69 9.22 9.80
N SER A 89 -2.74 8.84 11.08
CA SER A 89 -2.28 9.70 12.16
C SER A 89 -0.76 9.91 12.09
N PRO A 90 -0.21 10.98 12.69
CA PRO A 90 1.23 11.19 12.77
C PRO A 90 1.98 10.00 13.38
N ASP A 91 1.40 9.35 14.39
CA ASP A 91 1.99 8.17 15.03
C ASP A 91 2.01 6.95 14.10
N GLN A 92 0.94 6.74 13.32
CA GLN A 92 0.91 5.68 12.30
C GLN A 92 1.96 5.93 11.22
N ILE A 93 2.11 7.17 10.75
CA ILE A 93 3.14 7.55 9.78
C ILE A 93 4.54 7.29 10.35
N LYS A 94 4.77 7.64 11.63
CA LYS A 94 6.03 7.39 12.32
C LYS A 94 6.35 5.89 12.40
N GLN A 95 5.38 5.05 12.74
CA GLN A 95 5.54 3.59 12.78
C GLN A 95 5.88 3.01 11.40
N LEU A 96 5.15 3.43 10.36
CA LEU A 96 5.40 2.98 9.00
C LEU A 96 6.79 3.40 8.49
N ARG A 97 7.22 4.62 8.83
CA ARG A 97 8.56 5.10 8.53
C ARG A 97 9.63 4.24 9.19
N HIS A 98 9.43 3.84 10.45
CA HIS A 98 10.35 2.95 11.15
C HIS A 98 10.48 1.60 10.43
N LEU A 99 9.36 1.01 9.98
CA LEU A 99 9.38 -0.24 9.20
C LEU A 99 10.18 -0.11 7.90
N VAL A 100 10.01 1.00 7.17
CA VAL A 100 10.79 1.26 5.95
C VAL A 100 12.28 1.39 6.28
N GLN A 101 12.62 2.15 7.33
CA GLN A 101 14.01 2.33 7.74
C GLN A 101 14.67 1.02 8.20
N GLU A 102 13.93 0.12 8.83
CA GLU A 102 14.41 -1.19 9.22
C GLU A 102 14.64 -2.10 8.01
N TYR A 103 13.74 -2.05 7.03
CA TYR A 103 13.86 -2.85 5.80
C TYR A 103 15.00 -2.38 4.87
N LEU A 104 15.32 -1.08 4.87
CA LEU A 104 16.37 -0.50 4.02
C LEU A 104 17.79 -0.60 4.62
N LYS A 105 17.93 -1.10 5.85
CA LYS A 105 19.23 -1.35 6.48
C LYS A 105 19.84 -2.65 5.99
#